data_AF-S4PQK3-F1
#
_entry.id   AF-S4PQK3-F1
#
_cell.length_a   1.000
_cell.length_b   1.000
_cell.length_c   1.000
_cell.angle_alpha   90.00
_cell.angle_beta   90.00
_cell.angle_gamma   90.00
#
_symmetry.space_group_name_H-M   'P 1'
#
loop_
_entity.id
_entity.type
_entity.pdbx_description
1 polymer ?
#
loop_
_entity_poly.entity_id
_entity_poly.type
_entity_poly.pdbx_seq_one_letter_code
_entity_poly.pdbx_strand_id
1 'polypeptide(L)'
;MSHSNYGGSDVPMAPSKEQQTLMWQQNSYLVDSGINSGAATQVPSLTGKEDDEMEGDQLMFDLDQGFAQGFTQEQVDDMNQQLSQTRSQRVRAAMFPETLEEGIEIPSTQLDPAQPTAVQRLSEPSQMLKHAVVNLINYQDDADLATRAIPELIKLLNDEDQVVVSQAAMMVHQLSKKEASRHAIMNSPQMVAALVRAISNSNDLETTKGAVGTL
;
A
#
# COMPACT_ATOMS: atom_id res chain seq x y z
N MET A 1 -40.45 -33.50 43.16
CA MET A 1 -41.19 -32.26 42.83
C MET A 1 -40.26 -31.12 43.21
N SER A 2 -39.73 -30.25 42.36
CA SER A 2 -40.03 -29.90 40.98
C SER A 2 -38.80 -29.19 40.40
N HIS A 3 -38.56 -29.40 39.11
CA HIS A 3 -37.57 -28.71 38.29
C HIS A 3 -37.76 -27.18 38.29
N SER A 4 -36.68 -26.44 38.05
CA SER A 4 -36.73 -25.29 37.13
C SER A 4 -35.34 -25.01 36.57
N ASN A 5 -35.20 -25.41 35.32
CA ASN A 5 -34.10 -25.21 34.40
C ASN A 5 -34.21 -23.79 33.82
N TYR A 6 -33.28 -22.89 34.15
CA TYR A 6 -33.15 -21.61 33.43
C TYR A 6 -32.25 -21.82 32.23
N GLY A 7 -32.89 -22.01 31.07
CA GLY A 7 -32.27 -21.77 29.78
C GLY A 7 -32.00 -20.28 29.60
N GLY A 8 -30.84 -19.94 29.04
CA GLY A 8 -30.42 -18.58 28.81
C GLY A 8 -29.37 -18.50 27.71
N SER A 9 -29.85 -18.25 26.48
CA SER A 9 -29.17 -17.58 25.37
C SER A 9 -27.92 -18.22 24.76
N ASP A 10 -28.13 -18.96 23.67
CA ASP A 10 -27.18 -19.12 22.57
C ASP A 10 -26.76 -17.73 22.06
N VAL A 11 -25.57 -17.29 22.44
CA VAL A 11 -24.87 -16.16 21.83
C VAL A 11 -24.23 -16.67 20.54
N PRO A 12 -24.49 -16.08 19.37
CA PRO A 12 -23.88 -16.56 18.13
C PRO A 12 -22.36 -16.39 18.24
N MET A 13 -21.65 -17.51 18.11
CA MET A 13 -20.20 -17.60 18.14
C MET A 13 -19.64 -16.64 17.08
N ALA A 14 -18.82 -15.66 17.50
CA ALA A 14 -18.16 -14.76 16.57
C ALA A 14 -17.30 -15.60 15.59
N PRO A 15 -17.34 -15.31 14.27
CA PRO A 15 -16.58 -16.07 13.29
C PRO A 15 -15.09 -16.00 13.62
N SER A 16 -14.40 -17.14 13.48
CA SER A 16 -12.95 -17.20 13.69
C SER A 16 -12.23 -16.22 12.77
N LYS A 17 -11.02 -15.77 13.13
CA LYS A 17 -10.23 -14.86 12.27
C LYS A 17 -10.06 -15.41 10.85
N GLU A 18 -9.93 -16.73 10.71
CA GLU A 18 -9.86 -17.40 9.40
C GLU A 18 -11.18 -17.31 8.62
N GLN A 19 -12.33 -17.50 9.28
CA GLN A 19 -13.64 -17.28 8.66
C GLN A 19 -13.84 -15.82 8.26
N GLN A 20 -13.38 -14.86 9.08
CA GLN A 20 -13.34 -13.44 8.74
C GLN A 20 -12.52 -13.20 7.46
N THR A 21 -11.31 -13.73 7.37
CA THR A 21 -10.46 -13.58 6.19
C THR A 21 -11.08 -14.22 4.94
N LEU A 22 -11.74 -15.38 5.08
CA LEU A 22 -12.45 -16.06 3.99
C LEU A 22 -13.66 -15.26 3.48
N MET A 23 -14.43 -14.63 4.37
CA MET A 23 -15.56 -13.79 3.94
C MET A 23 -15.12 -12.46 3.32
N TRP A 24 -13.97 -11.91 3.70
CA TRP A 24 -13.34 -10.80 2.96
C TRP A 24 -12.89 -11.22 1.55
N GLN A 25 -12.35 -12.42 1.37
CA GLN A 25 -12.02 -12.94 0.03
C GLN A 25 -13.29 -13.19 -0.80
N GLN A 26 -14.34 -13.76 -0.21
CA GLN A 26 -15.58 -14.07 -0.93
C GLN A 26 -16.36 -12.81 -1.35
N ASN A 27 -16.42 -11.78 -0.48
CA ASN A 27 -17.07 -10.52 -0.82
C ASN A 27 -16.33 -9.69 -1.88
N SER A 28 -15.03 -9.93 -2.08
CA SER A 28 -14.24 -9.19 -3.08
C SER A 28 -14.59 -9.59 -4.52
N TYR A 29 -15.20 -10.77 -4.73
CA TYR A 29 -15.49 -11.30 -6.07
C TYR A 29 -16.99 -11.37 -6.42
N LEU A 30 -17.89 -11.23 -5.45
CA LEU A 30 -19.34 -11.40 -5.66
C LEU A 30 -20.21 -10.19 -5.30
N VAL A 31 -19.63 -9.13 -4.73
CA VAL A 31 -20.35 -7.87 -4.49
C VAL A 31 -20.03 -6.91 -5.63
N ASP A 32 -20.95 -6.94 -6.59
CA ASP A 32 -21.33 -5.83 -7.46
C ASP A 32 -20.91 -4.48 -6.85
N SER A 33 -19.82 -3.93 -7.39
CA SER A 33 -19.39 -2.60 -7.04
C SER A 33 -20.51 -1.67 -7.48
N GLY A 34 -21.28 -1.15 -6.51
CA GLY A 34 -22.33 -0.14 -6.67
C GLY A 34 -21.81 1.21 -7.15
N ILE A 35 -20.91 1.19 -8.13
CA ILE A 35 -20.47 2.32 -8.91
C ILE A 35 -21.39 2.34 -10.12
N ASN A 36 -22.43 3.17 -10.04
CA ASN A 36 -23.26 3.51 -11.18
C ASN A 36 -22.38 4.19 -12.24
N SER A 37 -21.77 3.37 -13.10
CA SER A 37 -21.00 3.81 -14.27
C SER A 37 -21.98 4.22 -15.37
N GLY A 38 -22.82 5.20 -15.05
CA GLY A 38 -23.76 5.87 -15.96
C GLY A 38 -23.35 7.31 -16.30
N ALA A 39 -22.22 7.80 -15.77
CA ALA A 39 -21.67 9.08 -16.19
C ALA A 39 -20.82 8.88 -17.45
N ALA A 40 -21.48 8.92 -18.61
CA ALA A 40 -20.81 9.14 -19.87
C ALA A 40 -19.89 10.36 -19.74
N THR A 41 -18.60 10.18 -20.00
CA THR A 41 -17.68 11.29 -20.23
C THR A 41 -18.11 11.99 -21.53
N GLN A 42 -19.09 12.89 -21.44
CA GLN A 42 -19.37 13.83 -22.52
C GLN A 42 -18.19 14.80 -22.58
N VAL A 43 -17.32 14.58 -23.56
CA VAL A 43 -16.40 15.60 -24.05
C VAL A 43 -17.24 16.75 -24.63
N PRO A 44 -16.99 18.01 -24.25
CA PRO A 44 -17.75 19.13 -24.80
C PRO A 44 -17.20 19.44 -26.19
N SER A 45 -17.89 18.98 -27.24
CA SER A 45 -17.67 19.51 -28.58
C SER A 45 -18.22 20.94 -28.63
N LEU A 46 -17.34 21.88 -28.99
CA LEU A 46 -17.65 23.28 -29.27
C LEU A 46 -18.71 23.39 -30.36
N THR A 47 -19.96 23.67 -29.99
CA THR A 47 -20.99 24.10 -30.93
C THR A 47 -21.05 25.63 -30.87
N GLY A 48 -20.54 26.27 -31.91
CA GLY A 48 -20.61 27.72 -32.11
C GLY A 48 -22.07 28.17 -32.25
N LYS A 49 -22.42 29.19 -31.47
CA LYS A 49 -23.65 29.97 -31.61
C LYS A 49 -23.43 31.00 -32.70
N GLU A 50 -24.04 30.83 -33.86
CA GLU A 50 -24.37 31.93 -34.77
C GLU A 50 -25.73 31.65 -35.41
N ASP A 51 -26.46 32.74 -35.62
CA ASP A 51 -27.91 32.88 -35.75
C ASP A 51 -28.54 32.37 -37.06
N ASP A 52 -29.88 32.43 -37.04
CA ASP A 52 -30.83 32.66 -38.13
C ASP A 52 -31.32 31.48 -38.99
N GLU A 53 -32.57 31.11 -38.69
CA GLU A 53 -33.69 30.95 -39.63
C GLU A 53 -33.36 30.56 -41.08
N MET A 54 -33.48 29.27 -41.42
CA MET A 54 -34.04 28.86 -42.72
C MET A 54 -34.58 27.42 -42.67
N GLU A 55 -35.87 27.28 -42.95
CA GLU A 55 -36.53 26.04 -43.33
C GLU A 55 -35.85 25.38 -44.54
N GLY A 56 -35.91 24.05 -44.60
CA GLY A 56 -35.96 23.33 -45.87
C GLY A 56 -34.73 22.52 -46.23
N ASP A 57 -34.79 21.24 -45.85
CA ASP A 57 -34.24 20.09 -46.58
C ASP A 57 -32.71 19.99 -46.81
N GLN A 58 -32.18 18.76 -46.66
CA GLN A 58 -30.76 18.37 -46.78
C GLN A 58 -29.89 18.94 -45.66
N LEU A 59 -29.42 18.14 -44.70
CA LEU A 59 -28.38 17.13 -44.91
C LEU A 59 -28.59 15.98 -43.91
N MET A 60 -29.35 14.96 -44.33
CA MET A 60 -29.23 13.63 -43.76
C MET A 60 -27.80 13.17 -44.09
N PHE A 61 -26.86 13.37 -43.16
CA PHE A 61 -25.46 13.02 -43.34
C PHE A 61 -25.38 11.53 -43.64
N ASP A 62 -25.12 11.23 -44.91
CA ASP A 62 -24.80 9.93 -45.49
C ASP A 62 -23.55 9.37 -44.81
N LEU A 63 -23.72 8.81 -43.61
CA LEU A 63 -22.70 8.06 -42.89
C LEU A 63 -22.62 6.60 -43.38
N ASP A 64 -23.24 6.28 -44.52
CA ASP A 64 -23.37 4.91 -45.05
C ASP A 64 -22.31 4.54 -46.11
N GLN A 65 -21.24 5.33 -46.24
CA GLN A 65 -20.12 4.97 -47.12
C GLN A 65 -18.82 4.70 -46.35
N GLY A 66 -18.70 3.43 -45.93
CA GLY A 66 -17.41 2.73 -45.96
C GLY A 66 -16.76 2.32 -44.64
N PHE A 67 -17.36 2.58 -43.48
CA PHE A 67 -16.75 2.25 -42.17
C PHE A 67 -17.70 1.62 -41.13
N ALA A 68 -18.80 1.00 -41.58
CA ALA A 68 -19.76 0.35 -40.69
C ALA A 68 -19.51 -1.16 -40.55
N GLN A 69 -18.33 -1.57 -40.07
CA GLN A 69 -18.27 -2.73 -39.19
C GLN A 69 -18.34 -2.18 -37.77
N GLY A 70 -19.55 -1.88 -37.31
CA GLY A 70 -19.78 -1.61 -35.90
C GLY A 70 -19.28 -2.81 -35.10
N PHE A 71 -18.44 -2.57 -34.09
CA PHE A 71 -17.99 -3.63 -33.18
C PHE A 71 -19.20 -4.39 -32.66
N THR A 72 -19.12 -5.72 -32.65
CA THR A 72 -20.17 -6.53 -32.02
C THR A 72 -20.18 -6.23 -30.52
N GLN A 73 -21.34 -6.35 -29.86
CA GLN A 73 -21.45 -6.14 -28.41
C GLN A 73 -20.41 -6.99 -27.65
N GLU A 74 -20.21 -8.23 -28.09
CA GLU A 74 -19.23 -9.17 -27.54
C GLU A 74 -17.78 -8.67 -27.72
N GLN A 75 -17.43 -8.06 -28.86
CA GLN A 75 -16.12 -7.44 -29.07
C GLN A 75 -15.88 -6.24 -28.14
N VAL A 76 -16.91 -5.42 -27.90
CA VAL A 76 -16.82 -4.29 -26.96
C VAL A 76 -16.63 -4.78 -25.53
N ASP A 77 -17.33 -5.84 -25.14
CA ASP A 77 -17.24 -6.44 -23.81
C ASP A 77 -15.84 -7.05 -23.57
N ASP A 78 -15.28 -7.73 -24.57
CA ASP A 78 -13.91 -8.28 -24.52
C ASP A 78 -12.85 -7.17 -24.42
N MET A 79 -12.98 -6.10 -25.21
CA MET A 79 -12.08 -4.93 -25.12
C MET A 79 -12.15 -4.27 -23.74
N ASN A 80 -13.35 -4.14 -23.18
CA ASN A 80 -13.53 -3.55 -21.85
C ASN A 80 -12.91 -4.44 -20.75
N GLN A 81 -13.04 -5.76 -20.88
CA GLN A 81 -12.35 -6.70 -19.97
C GLN A 81 -10.84 -6.52 -20.00
N GLN A 82 -10.22 -6.46 -21.19
CA GLN A 82 -8.78 -6.26 -21.31
C GLN A 82 -8.32 -4.92 -20.73
N LEU A 83 -9.09 -3.85 -20.94
CA LEU A 83 -8.79 -2.53 -20.36
C LEU A 83 -8.90 -2.55 -18.83
N SER A 84 -9.94 -3.19 -18.29
CA SER A 84 -10.15 -3.33 -16.86
C SER A 84 -9.01 -4.13 -16.20
N GLN A 85 -8.60 -5.24 -16.83
CA GLN A 85 -7.47 -6.04 -16.39
C GLN A 85 -6.18 -5.21 -16.38
N THR A 86 -5.84 -4.54 -17.49
CA THR A 86 -4.65 -3.68 -17.60
C THR A 86 -4.67 -2.57 -16.55
N ARG A 87 -5.81 -1.90 -16.36
CA ARG A 87 -5.98 -0.86 -15.34
C ARG A 87 -5.71 -1.41 -13.94
N SER A 88 -6.30 -2.56 -13.61
CA SER A 88 -6.15 -3.18 -12.30
C SER A 88 -4.69 -3.58 -12.01
N GLN A 89 -4.00 -4.12 -13.02
CA GLN A 89 -2.58 -4.48 -12.91
C GLN A 89 -1.71 -3.24 -12.70
N ARG A 90 -1.97 -2.15 -13.43
CA ARG A 90 -1.24 -0.88 -13.26
C ARG A 90 -1.43 -0.28 -11.87
N VAL A 91 -2.67 -0.27 -11.36
CA VAL A 91 -2.95 0.21 -10.01
C VAL A 91 -2.28 -0.69 -8.98
N ARG A 92 -2.34 -2.01 -9.15
CA ARG A 92 -1.66 -2.96 -8.27
C ARG A 92 -0.15 -2.74 -8.28
N ALA A 93 0.48 -2.58 -9.44
CA ALA A 93 1.90 -2.30 -9.59
C ALA A 93 2.33 -1.02 -8.85
N ALA A 94 1.49 0.01 -8.93
CA ALA A 94 1.76 1.30 -8.31
C ALA A 94 1.62 1.24 -6.78
N MET A 95 0.58 0.57 -6.27
CA MET A 95 0.23 0.59 -4.84
C MET A 95 0.91 -0.53 -4.04
N PHE A 96 1.03 -1.72 -4.64
CA PHE A 96 1.48 -2.97 -4.02
C PHE A 96 2.41 -3.74 -4.98
N PRO A 97 3.57 -3.17 -5.36
CA PRO A 97 4.49 -3.81 -6.29
C PRO A 97 4.92 -5.22 -5.85
N GLU A 98 4.96 -5.49 -4.55
CA GLU A 98 5.30 -6.81 -3.99
C GLU A 98 4.25 -7.90 -4.26
N THR A 99 3.06 -7.53 -4.74
CA THR A 99 1.98 -8.48 -5.08
C THR A 99 2.02 -8.93 -6.54
N LEU A 100 2.99 -8.43 -7.31
CA LEU A 100 3.21 -8.82 -8.69
C LEU A 100 4.28 -9.90 -8.78
N GLU A 101 4.10 -10.80 -9.74
CA GLU A 101 5.13 -11.76 -10.12
C GLU A 101 6.25 -11.04 -10.87
N GLU A 102 7.51 -11.41 -10.59
CA GLU A 102 8.67 -10.84 -11.28
C GLU A 102 8.58 -11.12 -12.78
N GLY A 103 8.74 -10.07 -13.61
CA GLY A 103 8.75 -10.20 -15.07
C GLY A 103 7.42 -9.97 -15.77
N ILE A 104 6.35 -9.60 -15.07
CA ILE A 104 5.10 -9.18 -15.73
C ILE A 104 5.32 -7.80 -16.39
N GLU A 105 5.27 -7.77 -17.72
CA GLU A 105 5.21 -6.52 -18.48
C GLU A 105 3.78 -5.98 -18.46
N ILE A 106 3.59 -4.79 -17.88
CA ILE A 106 2.29 -4.14 -17.82
C ILE A 106 2.21 -3.10 -18.94
N PRO A 107 1.28 -3.24 -19.90
CA PRO A 107 1.13 -2.29 -21.00
C PRO A 107 0.93 -0.86 -20.49
N SER A 108 1.68 0.09 -21.08
CA SER A 108 1.49 1.50 -20.77
C SER A 108 0.24 2.04 -21.48
N THR A 109 -0.61 2.76 -20.75
CA THR A 109 -1.74 3.51 -21.33
C THR A 109 -1.42 5.01 -21.44
N GLN A 110 -0.14 5.38 -21.35
CA GLN A 110 0.28 6.77 -21.38
C GLN A 110 0.17 7.29 -22.82
N LEU A 111 -0.63 8.33 -23.01
CA LEU A 111 -0.84 8.96 -24.32
C LEU A 111 0.31 9.90 -24.70
N ASP A 112 0.80 10.66 -23.72
CA ASP A 112 1.91 11.59 -23.85
C ASP A 112 3.02 11.20 -22.85
N PRO A 113 4.22 10.81 -23.31
CA PRO A 113 5.35 10.49 -22.45
C PRO A 113 5.74 11.62 -21.49
N ALA A 114 5.49 12.88 -21.85
CA ALA A 114 5.79 14.03 -21.02
C ALA A 114 4.82 14.22 -19.85
N GLN A 115 3.64 13.58 -19.89
CA GLN A 115 2.62 13.72 -18.85
C GLN A 115 2.39 12.42 -18.07
N PRO A 116 2.72 12.38 -16.76
CA PRO A 116 2.47 11.19 -15.96
C PRO A 116 0.97 10.99 -15.76
N THR A 117 0.54 9.74 -15.86
CA THR A 117 -0.83 9.31 -15.57
C THR A 117 -1.15 9.49 -14.08
N ALA A 118 -2.44 9.54 -13.74
CA ALA A 118 -2.87 9.63 -12.33
C ALA A 118 -2.32 8.48 -11.47
N VAL A 119 -2.24 7.27 -12.02
CA VAL A 119 -1.65 6.10 -11.34
C VAL A 119 -0.17 6.31 -11.03
N GLN A 120 0.61 6.87 -11.97
CA GLN A 120 2.03 7.18 -11.74
C GLN A 120 2.21 8.30 -10.71
N ARG A 121 1.33 9.30 -10.68
CA ARG A 121 1.40 10.37 -9.68
C ARG A 121 1.02 9.90 -8.27
N LEU A 122 0.16 8.90 -8.16
CA LEU A 122 -0.35 8.38 -6.89
C LEU A 122 0.47 7.20 -6.33
N SER A 123 1.39 6.61 -7.10
CA SER A 123 2.18 5.44 -6.66
C SER A 123 3.00 5.73 -5.41
N GLU A 124 3.82 6.77 -5.41
CA GLU A 124 4.65 7.14 -4.27
C GLU A 124 3.83 7.51 -3.02
N PRO A 125 2.86 8.45 -3.05
CA PRO A 125 2.09 8.81 -1.86
C PRO A 125 1.24 7.67 -1.31
N SER A 126 0.77 6.75 -2.16
CA SER A 126 0.04 5.58 -1.69
C SER A 126 0.92 4.53 -1.01
N GLN A 127 2.13 4.30 -1.53
CA GLN A 127 3.12 3.45 -0.88
C GLN A 127 3.54 4.07 0.46
N MET A 128 3.76 5.39 0.52
CA MET A 128 4.05 6.07 1.80
C MET A 128 2.92 5.87 2.81
N LEU A 129 1.66 6.01 2.38
CA LEU A 129 0.50 5.77 3.24
C LEU A 129 0.45 4.32 3.74
N LYS A 130 0.68 3.35 2.86
CA LYS A 130 0.77 1.92 3.25
C LYS A 130 1.83 1.72 4.34
N HIS A 131 3.05 2.23 4.15
CA HIS A 131 4.13 2.11 5.14
C HIS A 131 3.78 2.80 6.46
N ALA A 132 3.21 4.01 6.41
CA ALA A 132 2.78 4.73 7.60
C ALA A 132 1.73 3.95 8.40
N VAL A 133 0.76 3.33 7.72
CA VAL A 133 -0.25 2.47 8.36
C VAL A 133 0.40 1.24 9.01
N VAL A 134 1.33 0.58 8.33
CA VAL A 134 2.07 -0.56 8.90
C VAL A 134 2.86 -0.13 10.14
N ASN A 135 3.56 1.01 10.09
CA ASN A 135 4.29 1.55 11.24
C ASN A 135 3.35 1.86 12.41
N LEU A 136 2.18 2.47 12.13
CA LEU A 136 1.19 2.80 13.15
C LEU A 136 0.64 1.55 13.85
N ILE A 137 0.32 0.51 13.09
CA ILE A 137 -0.19 -0.77 13.64
C ILE A 137 0.84 -1.40 14.59
N ASN A 138 2.12 -1.37 14.22
CA ASN A 138 3.19 -1.99 15.00
C ASN A 138 3.82 -1.07 16.05
N TYR A 139 3.42 0.21 16.10
CA TYR A 139 4.14 1.23 16.87
C TYR A 139 4.23 0.89 18.36
N GLN A 140 3.12 0.44 18.95
CA GLN A 140 3.07 0.10 20.37
C GLN A 140 3.92 -1.13 20.69
N ASP A 141 3.80 -2.20 19.90
CA ASP A 141 4.56 -3.43 20.09
C ASP A 141 6.08 -3.18 19.93
N ASP A 142 6.47 -2.38 18.95
CA ASP A 142 7.88 -2.01 18.72
C ASP A 142 8.43 -1.08 19.82
N ALA A 143 7.60 -0.21 20.39
CA ALA A 143 7.97 0.61 21.54
C ALA A 143 8.18 -0.26 22.79
N ASP A 144 7.23 -1.14 23.11
CA ASP A 144 7.28 -2.01 24.28
C ASP A 144 8.46 -3.00 24.19
N LEU A 145 8.71 -3.56 23.01
CA LEU A 145 9.87 -4.41 22.76
C LEU A 145 11.17 -3.64 22.99
N ALA A 146 11.28 -2.41 22.46
CA ALA A 146 12.47 -1.58 22.62
C ALA A 146 12.71 -1.20 24.09
N THR A 147 11.68 -0.79 24.83
CA THR A 147 11.80 -0.46 26.25
C THR A 147 12.33 -1.63 27.08
N ARG A 148 11.97 -2.87 26.73
CA ARG A 148 12.50 -4.08 27.39
C ARG A 148 13.91 -4.44 26.94
N ALA A 149 14.24 -4.25 25.67
CA ALA A 149 15.53 -4.63 25.10
C ALA A 149 16.66 -3.63 25.40
N ILE A 150 16.35 -2.33 25.50
CA ILE A 150 17.34 -1.26 25.69
C ILE A 150 18.27 -1.50 26.90
N PRO A 151 17.79 -1.86 28.10
CA PRO A 151 18.66 -2.10 29.25
C PRO A 151 19.67 -3.23 29.01
N GLU A 152 19.26 -4.31 28.34
CA GLU A 152 20.14 -5.44 28.03
C GLU A 152 21.15 -5.08 26.94
N LEU A 153 20.70 -4.37 25.89
CA LEU A 153 21.59 -3.88 24.83
C LEU A 153 22.65 -2.90 25.37
N ILE A 154 22.31 -2.07 26.35
CA ILE A 154 23.28 -1.22 27.05
C ILE A 154 24.34 -2.06 27.76
N LYS A 155 23.96 -3.15 28.45
CA LYS A 155 24.92 -4.03 29.12
C LYS A 155 25.87 -4.67 28.10
N LEU A 156 25.33 -5.21 27.01
CA LEU A 156 26.12 -5.85 25.95
C LEU A 156 27.06 -4.86 25.23
N LEU A 157 26.66 -3.60 25.06
CA LEU A 157 27.54 -2.56 24.51
C LEU A 157 28.70 -2.17 25.45
N ASN A 158 28.57 -2.45 26.75
CA ASN A 158 29.63 -2.23 27.74
C ASN A 158 30.37 -3.53 28.11
N ASP A 159 30.20 -4.60 27.33
CA ASP A 159 30.89 -5.87 27.54
C ASP A 159 32.40 -5.76 27.26
N GLU A 160 33.18 -6.66 27.86
CA GLU A 160 34.62 -6.74 27.62
C GLU A 160 34.92 -7.40 26.26
N ASP A 161 34.06 -8.34 25.83
CA ASP A 161 34.20 -9.03 24.56
C ASP A 161 33.74 -8.15 23.39
N GLN A 162 34.69 -7.81 22.52
CA GLN A 162 34.45 -6.99 21.34
C GLN A 162 33.47 -7.62 20.34
N VAL A 163 33.37 -8.96 20.30
CA VAL A 163 32.38 -9.65 19.46
C VAL A 163 30.97 -9.39 19.97
N VAL A 164 30.78 -9.39 21.30
CA VAL A 164 29.49 -9.09 21.94
C VAL A 164 29.10 -7.64 21.69
N VAL A 165 30.04 -6.71 21.83
CA VAL A 165 29.82 -5.28 21.54
C VAL A 165 29.42 -5.07 20.08
N SER A 166 30.08 -5.74 19.13
CA SER A 166 29.76 -5.67 17.70
C SER A 166 28.33 -6.15 17.41
N GLN A 167 27.94 -7.30 17.97
CA GLN A 167 26.59 -7.82 17.83
C GLN A 167 25.54 -6.90 18.46
N ALA A 168 25.84 -6.33 19.63
CA ALA A 168 24.95 -5.36 20.28
C ALA A 168 24.76 -4.11 19.42
N ALA A 169 25.84 -3.56 18.85
CA ALA A 169 25.76 -2.41 17.96
C ALA A 169 24.91 -2.70 16.72
N MET A 170 25.03 -3.89 16.12
CA MET A 170 24.17 -4.31 15.01
C MET A 170 22.70 -4.41 15.42
N MET A 171 22.40 -4.99 16.59
CA MET A 171 21.02 -5.11 17.08
C MET A 171 20.39 -3.73 17.34
N VAL A 172 21.13 -2.81 17.97
CA VAL A 172 20.67 -1.43 18.19
C VAL A 172 20.45 -0.71 16.85
N HIS A 173 21.33 -0.91 15.87
CA HIS A 173 21.15 -0.37 14.51
C HIS A 173 19.89 -0.90 13.82
N GLN A 174 19.55 -2.17 13.99
CA GLN A 174 18.31 -2.72 13.42
C GLN A 174 17.08 -2.17 14.13
N LEU A 175 17.12 -2.02 15.46
CA LEU A 175 16.03 -1.38 16.20
C LEU A 175 15.83 0.07 15.77
N SER A 176 16.90 0.83 15.55
CA SER A 176 16.78 2.25 15.20
C SER A 176 16.05 2.50 13.87
N LYS A 177 15.95 1.51 12.98
CA LYS A 177 15.17 1.62 11.73
C LYS A 177 13.66 1.70 11.96
N LYS A 178 13.16 1.20 13.10
CA LYS A 178 11.75 1.27 13.49
C LYS A 178 11.47 2.57 14.21
N GLU A 179 10.45 3.31 13.80
CA GLU A 179 10.15 4.65 14.31
C GLU A 179 9.94 4.68 15.83
N ALA A 180 9.16 3.74 16.36
CA ALA A 180 8.89 3.59 17.78
C ALA A 180 10.17 3.25 18.59
N SER A 181 10.94 2.26 18.13
CA SER A 181 12.16 1.85 18.79
C SER A 181 13.24 2.95 18.73
N ARG A 182 13.34 3.70 17.62
CA ARG A 182 14.19 4.89 17.49
C ARG A 182 13.83 5.92 18.55
N HIS A 183 12.53 6.19 18.74
CA HIS A 183 12.07 7.12 19.76
C HIS A 183 12.49 6.67 21.17
N ALA A 184 12.37 5.37 21.48
CA ALA A 184 12.82 4.82 22.76
C ALA A 184 14.35 4.95 22.95
N ILE A 185 15.14 4.71 21.90
CA ILE A 185 16.61 4.85 21.93
C ILE A 185 17.02 6.32 22.19
N MET A 186 16.43 7.28 21.47
CA MET A 186 16.73 8.71 21.62
C MET A 186 16.39 9.22 23.03
N ASN A 187 15.37 8.66 23.66
CA ASN A 187 14.98 8.97 25.04
C ASN A 187 15.81 8.23 26.11
N SER A 188 16.81 7.45 25.71
CA SER A 188 17.75 6.79 26.62
C SER A 188 19.15 7.38 26.49
N PRO A 189 19.51 8.41 27.30
CA PRO A 189 20.84 8.99 27.30
C PRO A 189 21.95 7.97 27.57
N GLN A 190 21.66 6.93 28.35
CA GLN A 190 22.59 5.85 28.64
C GLN A 190 22.90 4.99 27.40
N MET A 191 21.89 4.72 26.56
CA MET A 191 22.09 4.04 25.27
C MET A 191 22.98 4.88 24.35
N VAL A 192 22.66 6.17 24.19
CA VAL A 192 23.45 7.09 23.36
C VAL A 192 24.90 7.16 23.84
N ALA A 193 25.12 7.27 25.16
CA ALA A 193 26.46 7.27 25.74
C ALA A 193 27.22 5.96 25.49
N ALA A 194 26.54 4.81 25.59
CA ALA A 194 27.13 3.50 25.29
C ALA A 194 27.54 3.38 23.82
N LEU A 195 26.73 3.86 22.89
CA LEU A 195 27.05 3.89 21.46
C LEU A 195 28.26 4.79 21.16
N VAL A 196 28.31 6.00 21.73
CA VAL A 196 29.46 6.92 21.56
C VAL A 196 30.75 6.30 22.10
N ARG A 197 30.68 5.58 23.23
CA ARG A 197 31.82 4.83 23.76
C ARG A 197 32.23 3.69 22.84
N ALA A 198 31.28 2.92 22.31
CA ALA A 198 31.56 1.85 21.37
C ALA A 198 32.27 2.37 20.11
N ILE A 199 31.86 3.54 19.58
CA ILE A 199 32.54 4.22 18.46
C ILE A 199 33.97 4.62 18.83
N SER A 200 34.17 5.15 20.04
CA SER A 200 35.48 5.68 20.45
C SER A 200 36.49 4.59 20.80
N ASN A 201 36.02 3.43 21.23
CA ASN A 201 36.86 2.37 21.80
C ASN A 201 36.98 1.14 20.89
N SER A 202 36.15 1.00 19.85
CA SER A 202 36.20 -0.12 18.93
C SER A 202 37.16 0.12 17.77
N ASN A 203 37.91 -0.91 17.38
CA ASN A 203 38.68 -0.96 16.13
C ASN A 203 37.97 -1.80 15.05
N ASP A 204 36.77 -2.32 15.35
CA ASP A 204 35.96 -3.10 14.43
C ASP A 204 35.09 -2.19 13.56
N LEU A 205 35.20 -2.39 12.25
CA LEU A 205 34.48 -1.59 11.27
C LEU A 205 32.97 -1.78 11.40
N GLU A 206 32.51 -3.01 11.68
CA GLU A 206 31.08 -3.32 11.75
C GLU A 206 30.43 -2.73 13.01
N THR A 207 31.12 -2.83 14.15
CA THR A 207 30.73 -2.12 15.39
C THR A 207 30.59 -0.62 15.14
N THR A 208 31.60 -0.01 14.50
CA THR A 208 31.62 1.42 14.23
C THR A 208 30.49 1.81 13.28
N LYS A 209 30.28 1.07 12.19
CA LYS A 209 29.17 1.31 11.25
C LYS A 209 27.81 1.15 11.92
N GLY A 210 27.61 0.13 12.75
CA GLY A 210 26.36 -0.10 13.47
C GLY A 210 26.06 1.04 14.45
N ALA A 211 27.05 1.43 15.25
CA ALA A 211 26.89 2.49 16.22
C ALA A 211 26.73 3.88 15.57
N VAL A 212 27.53 4.21 14.55
CA VAL A 212 27.39 5.47 13.80
C VAL A 212 26.09 5.48 13.01
N GLY A 213 25.72 4.40 12.33
CA GLY A 213 24.45 4.32 11.59
C GLY A 213 23.20 4.34 12.47
N THR A 214 23.37 4.27 13.78
CA THR A 214 22.28 4.45 14.76
C THR A 214 22.10 5.91 15.16
N LEU A 215 23.20 6.68 15.25
CA LEU A 215 23.23 8.09 15.68
C LEU A 215 22.96 9.03 14.50
#